data_AF-A0A7V6B559-F1
#
_entry.id   AF-A0A7V6B559-F1
#
_cell.length_a   1.000
_cell.length_b   1.000
_cell.length_c   1.000
_cell.angle_alpha   90.00
_cell.angle_beta   90.00
_cell.angle_gamma   90.00
#
_symmetry.space_group_name_H-M   'P 1'
#
loop_
_entity.id
_entity.type
_entity.pdbx_description
1 polymer ?
#
loop_
_entity_poly.entity_id
_entity_poly.type
_entity_poly.pdbx_seq_one_letter_code
_entity_poly.pdbx_strand_id
1 'polypeptide(L)'
;MTLTQQEIEIVVSELQRRLDDATLLQIYQVDEHTVLLELMTPIGKTNLLVCTRPCFSRIHITSKPIPKEVLSTRFVEKVRALLPAKVEKIGMRFHDRVVSIGLGTTPPRFLLFECSGHHPNLFLLDENDVILELLKPSRSHKRNLKVGRRYEKPLKHFGERLEALRFLPSGLGVSSQIETYYDRLNAAQVEGEEESRRRRELRIAVQRESRLLQALFDDLKEQEEAQRKLEEGDLPLAETERLKRLATRIPYTKERIARLKKRLERLENQLRMQDATGDAEGTEA
;
A
#
# COMPACT_ATOMS: atom_id res chain seq x y z
N MET A 1 -3.05 -6.63 -9.82
CA MET A 1 -2.50 -7.80 -10.54
C MET A 1 -1.07 -7.52 -10.97
N THR A 2 -0.15 -8.50 -10.95
CA THR A 2 1.27 -8.34 -11.37
C THR A 2 1.45 -8.69 -12.85
N LEU A 3 2.61 -8.38 -13.45
CA LEU A 3 2.93 -8.84 -14.81
C LEU A 3 3.05 -10.38 -14.88
N THR A 4 2.57 -10.98 -15.98
CA THR A 4 2.76 -12.41 -16.28
C THR A 4 4.18 -12.67 -16.81
N GLN A 5 4.59 -13.94 -16.92
CA GLN A 5 5.90 -14.26 -17.49
C GLN A 5 6.04 -13.74 -18.93
N GLN A 6 5.05 -14.00 -19.78
CA GLN A 6 5.06 -13.55 -21.18
C GLN A 6 5.05 -12.02 -21.30
N GLU A 7 4.32 -11.32 -20.44
CA GLU A 7 4.35 -9.86 -20.42
C GLU A 7 5.72 -9.32 -19.99
N ILE A 8 6.41 -9.98 -19.05
CA ILE A 8 7.79 -9.61 -18.69
C ILE A 8 8.74 -9.87 -19.85
N GLU A 9 8.58 -10.97 -20.60
CA GLU A 9 9.40 -11.24 -21.80
C GLU A 9 9.25 -10.10 -22.83
N ILE A 10 8.02 -9.65 -23.06
CA ILE A 10 7.72 -8.53 -23.95
C ILE A 10 8.36 -7.23 -23.43
N VAL A 11 8.21 -6.94 -22.15
CA VAL A 11 8.80 -5.74 -21.52
C VAL A 11 10.32 -5.77 -21.59
N VAL A 12 10.95 -6.89 -21.23
CA VAL A 12 12.41 -7.04 -21.26
C VAL A 12 12.94 -6.85 -22.68
N SER A 13 12.22 -7.32 -23.70
CA SER A 13 12.54 -7.08 -25.10
C SER A 13 12.44 -5.61 -25.50
N GLU A 14 11.50 -4.84 -24.92
CA GLU A 14 11.48 -3.39 -25.06
C GLU A 14 12.67 -2.73 -24.35
N LEU A 15 12.94 -3.11 -23.10
CA LEU A 15 14.02 -2.54 -22.29
C LEU A 15 15.39 -2.76 -22.93
N GLN A 16 15.67 -3.96 -23.43
CA GLN A 16 16.92 -4.27 -24.13
C GLN A 16 17.14 -3.35 -25.34
N ARG A 17 16.09 -3.10 -26.14
CA ARG A 17 16.21 -2.24 -27.32
C ARG A 17 16.35 -0.75 -26.97
N ARG A 18 15.65 -0.28 -25.94
CA ARG A 18 15.58 1.15 -25.60
C ARG A 18 16.66 1.62 -24.64
N LEU A 19 17.20 0.71 -23.84
CA LEU A 19 18.25 0.98 -22.85
C LEU A 19 19.59 0.39 -23.27
N ASP A 20 19.74 0.04 -24.54
CA ASP A 20 21.03 -0.35 -25.11
C ASP A 20 22.02 0.80 -24.95
N ASP A 21 23.25 0.47 -24.53
CA ASP A 21 24.29 1.44 -24.18
C ASP A 21 23.89 2.54 -23.17
N ALA A 22 22.81 2.36 -22.41
CA ALA A 22 22.37 3.34 -21.44
C ALA A 22 23.35 3.45 -20.26
N THR A 23 23.45 4.63 -19.66
CA THR A 23 24.20 4.86 -18.41
C THR A 23 23.23 5.21 -17.30
N LEU A 24 23.24 4.45 -16.21
CA LEU A 24 22.51 4.77 -14.99
C LEU A 24 23.15 6.00 -14.33
N LEU A 25 22.41 7.10 -14.26
CA LEU A 25 22.87 8.37 -13.72
C LEU A 25 22.50 8.55 -12.25
N GLN A 26 21.25 8.21 -11.92
CA GLN A 26 20.71 8.35 -10.58
C GLN A 26 19.71 7.25 -10.26
N ILE A 27 19.54 7.03 -8.96
CA ILE A 27 18.48 6.20 -8.38
C ILE A 27 17.69 7.02 -7.37
N TYR A 28 16.37 6.88 -7.42
CA TYR A 28 15.42 7.54 -6.54
C TYR A 28 14.48 6.50 -5.97
N GLN A 29 14.23 6.55 -4.66
CA GLN A 29 13.17 5.78 -4.04
C GLN A 29 11.98 6.70 -3.78
N VAL A 30 10.89 6.43 -4.49
CA VAL A 30 9.64 7.21 -4.45
C VAL A 30 8.87 6.89 -3.17
N ASP A 31 8.81 5.61 -2.83
CA ASP A 31 8.14 5.07 -1.65
C ASP A 31 8.81 3.74 -1.20
N GLU A 32 8.27 3.04 -0.20
CA GLU A 32 8.83 1.76 0.29
C GLU A 32 8.93 0.67 -0.80
N HIS A 33 8.18 0.77 -1.87
CA HIS A 33 8.03 -0.26 -2.91
C HIS A 33 8.52 0.19 -4.29
N THR A 34 8.65 1.48 -4.55
CA THR A 34 8.88 2.02 -5.89
C THR A 34 10.23 2.72 -5.98
N VAL A 35 11.03 2.29 -6.96
CA VAL A 35 12.32 2.86 -7.31
C VAL A 35 12.26 3.37 -8.76
N LEU A 36 12.83 4.54 -8.99
CA LEU A 36 13.11 5.10 -10.31
C LEU A 36 14.61 5.09 -10.56
N LEU A 37 14.99 4.59 -11.72
CA LEU A 37 16.35 4.64 -12.24
C LEU A 37 16.35 5.68 -13.36
N GLU A 38 17.10 6.77 -13.20
CA GLU A 38 17.30 7.77 -14.26
C GLU A 38 18.48 7.32 -15.12
N LEU A 39 18.22 7.07 -16.41
CA LEU A 39 19.20 6.61 -17.36
C LEU A 39 19.44 7.65 -18.46
N MET A 40 20.70 7.80 -18.87
CA MET A 40 21.07 8.48 -20.11
C MET A 40 21.17 7.45 -21.22
N THR A 41 20.36 7.60 -22.26
CA THR A 41 20.45 6.82 -23.50
C THR A 41 21.07 7.71 -24.60
N PRO A 42 21.48 7.13 -25.75
CA PRO A 42 21.93 7.94 -26.90
C PRO A 42 20.89 8.95 -27.40
N ILE A 43 19.59 8.70 -27.15
CA ILE A 43 18.47 9.54 -27.59
C ILE A 43 18.09 10.59 -26.53
N GLY A 44 18.60 10.45 -25.30
CA GLY A 44 18.34 11.37 -24.19
C GLY A 44 18.03 10.66 -22.87
N LYS A 45 17.57 11.44 -21.89
CA LYS A 45 17.22 10.93 -20.57
C LYS A 45 15.93 10.13 -20.60
N THR A 46 15.89 9.04 -19.86
CA THR A 46 14.70 8.22 -19.65
C THR A 46 14.68 7.65 -18.24
N ASN A 47 13.48 7.34 -17.74
CA ASN A 47 13.29 6.79 -16.41
C ASN A 47 12.79 5.35 -16.51
N LEU A 48 13.39 4.45 -15.75
CA LEU A 48 12.93 3.07 -15.58
C LEU A 48 12.32 2.94 -14.19
N LEU A 49 11.04 2.59 -14.13
CA LEU A 49 10.32 2.36 -12.89
C LEU A 49 10.37 0.88 -12.53
N VAL A 50 10.76 0.59 -11.29
CA VAL A 50 10.67 -0.73 -10.66
C VAL A 50 9.74 -0.62 -9.45
N CYS A 51 8.59 -1.28 -9.52
CA CYS A 51 7.66 -1.35 -8.40
C CYS A 51 7.67 -2.77 -7.84
N THR A 52 7.87 -2.87 -6.53
CA THR A 52 7.86 -4.11 -5.76
C THR A 52 6.60 -4.22 -4.90
N ARG A 53 5.55 -3.43 -5.14
CA ARG A 53 4.32 -3.52 -4.33
C ARG A 53 3.65 -4.88 -4.61
N PRO A 54 3.29 -5.68 -3.57
CA PRO A 54 2.55 -6.93 -3.78
C PRO A 54 1.30 -6.68 -4.63
N CYS A 55 0.98 -7.59 -5.54
CA CYS A 55 -0.11 -7.46 -6.51
C CYS A 55 0.04 -6.31 -7.53
N PHE A 56 1.10 -5.50 -7.48
CA PHE A 56 1.33 -4.38 -8.41
C PHE A 56 2.77 -4.33 -8.93
N SER A 57 3.51 -5.43 -8.72
CA SER A 57 4.90 -5.53 -9.14
C SER A 57 5.01 -5.44 -10.66
N ARG A 58 5.89 -4.55 -11.08
CA ARG A 58 6.12 -4.25 -12.50
C ARG A 58 7.45 -3.55 -12.69
N ILE A 59 7.96 -3.65 -13.91
CA ILE A 59 9.08 -2.89 -14.40
C ILE A 59 8.70 -2.34 -15.77
N HIS A 60 8.96 -1.07 -16.05
CA HIS A 60 8.73 -0.45 -17.37
C HIS A 60 9.39 0.93 -17.46
N ILE A 61 9.62 1.41 -18.68
CA ILE A 61 10.02 2.80 -18.90
C ILE A 61 8.83 3.71 -18.56
N THR A 62 9.08 4.78 -17.81
CA THR A 62 8.02 5.67 -17.32
C THR A 62 8.23 7.08 -17.82
N SER A 63 7.13 7.78 -18.07
CA SER A 63 7.13 9.22 -18.31
C SER A 63 7.00 10.04 -17.02
N LYS A 64 6.88 9.36 -15.87
CA LYS A 64 6.65 10.02 -14.58
C LYS A 64 7.84 10.91 -14.20
N PRO A 65 7.54 12.10 -13.64
CA PRO A 65 8.58 13.00 -13.17
C PRO A 65 9.28 12.38 -11.95
N ILE A 66 10.55 12.77 -11.78
CA ILE A 66 11.31 12.46 -10.57
C ILE A 66 10.64 13.19 -9.39
N PRO A 67 10.33 12.52 -8.28
CA PRO A 67 9.71 13.16 -7.12
C PRO A 67 10.65 14.21 -6.52
N LYS A 68 10.07 15.29 -5.97
CA LYS A 68 10.83 16.37 -5.30
C LYS A 68 11.46 15.90 -3.99
N GLU A 69 10.76 15.03 -3.27
CA GLU A 69 11.23 14.41 -2.04
C GLU A 69 11.64 12.97 -2.34
N VAL A 70 12.86 12.61 -1.92
CA VAL A 70 13.45 11.31 -2.24
C VAL A 70 13.91 10.68 -0.94
N LEU A 71 13.44 9.48 -0.66
CA LEU A 71 13.93 8.70 0.47
C LEU A 71 15.36 8.25 0.19
N SER A 72 16.30 8.53 1.10
CA SER A 72 17.63 7.90 1.09
C SER A 72 17.59 6.67 1.98
N THR A 73 17.60 5.49 1.36
CA THR A 73 17.71 4.21 2.07
C THR A 73 19.09 3.62 1.83
N ARG A 74 19.50 2.66 2.68
CA ARG A 74 20.78 1.94 2.51
C ARG A 74 20.89 1.30 1.13
N PHE A 75 19.78 0.81 0.59
CA PHE A 75 19.71 0.28 -0.78
C PHE A 75 20.06 1.35 -1.81
N VAL A 76 19.40 2.52 -1.76
CA VAL A 76 19.67 3.64 -2.67
C VAL A 76 21.11 4.10 -2.54
N GLU A 77 21.65 4.24 -1.33
CA GLU A 77 23.04 4.66 -1.07
C GLU A 77 24.05 3.67 -1.66
N LYS A 78 23.81 2.37 -1.51
CA LYS A 78 24.66 1.32 -2.08
C LYS A 78 24.67 1.34 -3.60
N VAL A 79 23.52 1.58 -4.23
CA VAL A 79 23.46 1.71 -5.70
C VAL A 79 24.10 3.03 -6.14
N ARG A 80 23.87 4.14 -5.42
CA ARG A 80 24.48 5.45 -5.72
C ARG A 80 26.01 5.41 -5.72
N ALA A 81 26.61 4.61 -4.83
CA ALA A 81 28.06 4.42 -4.78
C ALA A 81 28.64 3.74 -6.05
N LEU A 82 27.80 3.15 -6.90
CA LEU A 82 28.19 2.54 -8.17
C LEU A 82 28.03 3.49 -9.35
N LEU A 83 27.43 4.67 -9.16
CA LEU A 83 27.08 5.58 -10.24
C LEU A 83 28.23 6.53 -10.60
N PRO A 84 28.35 6.95 -11.87
CA PRO A 84 27.56 6.47 -13.01
C PRO A 84 27.98 5.05 -13.43
N ALA A 85 27.02 4.23 -13.88
CA ALA A 85 27.28 2.86 -14.32
C ALA A 85 26.66 2.57 -15.70
N LYS A 86 27.42 1.97 -16.62
CA LYS A 86 26.87 1.52 -17.90
C LYS A 86 25.96 0.32 -17.70
N VAL A 87 24.80 0.30 -18.35
CA VAL A 87 23.93 -0.87 -18.41
C VAL A 87 24.49 -1.82 -19.47
N GLU A 88 24.98 -2.98 -19.03
CA GLU A 88 25.62 -3.95 -19.94
C GLU A 88 24.63 -4.96 -20.49
N LYS A 89 23.72 -5.45 -19.64
CA LYS A 89 22.79 -6.51 -20.02
C LYS A 89 21.51 -6.44 -19.22
N ILE A 90 20.39 -6.40 -19.91
CA ILE A 90 19.07 -6.61 -19.32
C ILE A 90 18.57 -7.97 -19.80
N GLY A 91 17.99 -8.77 -18.91
CA GLY A 91 17.44 -10.05 -19.31
C GLY A 91 16.66 -10.74 -18.20
N MET A 92 15.88 -11.75 -18.57
CA MET A 92 15.24 -12.62 -17.59
C MET A 92 16.22 -13.66 -17.07
N ARG A 93 16.03 -14.09 -15.81
CA ARG A 93 16.78 -15.20 -15.21
C ARG A 93 15.82 -16.32 -14.82
N PHE A 94 16.35 -17.54 -14.80
CA PHE A 94 15.69 -18.75 -14.30
C PHE A 94 14.41 -19.21 -15.03
N HIS A 95 14.09 -18.62 -16.19
CA HIS A 95 12.80 -18.80 -16.87
C HIS A 95 11.64 -18.51 -15.94
N ASP A 96 11.77 -17.43 -15.18
CA ASP A 96 10.78 -16.96 -14.21
C ASP A 96 10.66 -15.43 -14.35
N ARG A 97 9.72 -14.84 -13.63
CA ARG A 97 9.46 -13.40 -13.58
C ARG A 97 10.53 -12.66 -12.76
N VAL A 98 11.79 -12.90 -13.10
CA VAL A 98 12.98 -12.34 -12.48
C VAL A 98 13.80 -11.62 -13.55
N VAL A 99 13.96 -10.31 -13.41
CA VAL A 99 14.69 -9.47 -14.37
C VAL A 99 16.02 -9.05 -13.76
N SER A 100 17.10 -9.24 -14.50
CA SER A 100 18.45 -8.82 -14.13
C SER A 100 18.90 -7.66 -14.99
N ILE A 101 19.52 -6.66 -14.38
CA ILE A 101 20.17 -5.51 -15.03
C ILE A 101 21.64 -5.53 -14.58
N GLY A 102 22.54 -5.86 -15.49
CA GLY A 102 23.99 -5.83 -15.27
C GLY A 102 24.52 -4.40 -15.36
N LEU A 103 25.34 -4.04 -14.38
CA LEU A 103 26.00 -2.75 -14.27
C LEU A 103 27.51 -2.93 -14.52
N GLY A 104 28.02 -2.24 -15.55
CA GLY A 104 29.41 -2.24 -15.98
C GLY A 104 30.32 -1.52 -14.99
N THR A 105 30.54 -2.19 -13.87
CA THR A 105 31.36 -1.78 -12.72
C THR A 105 32.48 -2.78 -12.54
N THR A 106 33.52 -2.43 -11.79
CA THR A 106 34.63 -3.34 -11.48
C THR A 106 34.77 -3.47 -9.96
N PRO A 107 34.40 -4.63 -9.36
CA PRO A 107 33.80 -5.82 -9.98
C PRO A 107 32.36 -5.58 -10.47
N PRO A 108 31.83 -6.41 -11.38
CA PRO A 108 30.49 -6.20 -11.96
C PRO A 108 29.40 -6.41 -10.92
N ARG A 109 28.33 -5.63 -11.03
CA ARG A 109 27.19 -5.62 -10.11
C ARG A 109 25.88 -5.82 -10.86
N PHE A 110 24.88 -6.36 -10.17
CA PHE A 110 23.59 -6.66 -10.79
C PHE A 110 22.45 -6.13 -9.95
N LEU A 111 21.50 -5.44 -10.58
CA LEU A 111 20.17 -5.22 -10.00
C LEU A 111 19.27 -6.37 -10.42
N LEU A 112 18.75 -7.12 -9.46
CA LEU A 112 17.88 -8.26 -9.69
C LEU A 112 16.48 -7.96 -9.15
N PHE A 113 15.49 -7.87 -10.03
CA PHE A 113 14.10 -7.62 -9.69
C PHE A 113 13.28 -8.91 -9.75
N GLU A 114 12.70 -9.32 -8.62
CA GLU A 114 11.66 -10.34 -8.57
C GLU A 114 10.29 -9.69 -8.73
N CYS A 115 9.65 -10.00 -9.85
CA CYS A 115 8.28 -9.58 -10.16
C CYS A 115 7.23 -10.64 -9.80
N SER A 116 7.66 -11.88 -9.51
CA SER A 116 6.82 -13.01 -9.09
C SER A 116 6.47 -13.05 -7.61
N GLY A 117 5.36 -13.74 -7.30
CA GLY A 117 5.02 -14.25 -5.98
C GLY A 117 4.38 -13.24 -5.02
N HIS A 118 4.20 -13.66 -3.77
CA HIS A 118 3.66 -12.79 -2.70
C HIS A 118 4.66 -11.74 -2.20
N HIS A 119 5.94 -11.85 -2.59
CA HIS A 119 7.03 -11.06 -2.02
C HIS A 119 7.97 -10.49 -3.09
N PRO A 120 7.46 -9.73 -4.08
CA PRO A 120 8.30 -9.06 -5.06
C PRO A 120 9.31 -8.15 -4.36
N ASN A 121 10.54 -8.12 -4.88
CA ASN A 121 11.65 -7.40 -4.26
C ASN A 121 12.71 -7.03 -5.31
N LEU A 122 13.61 -6.12 -4.93
CA LEU A 122 14.75 -5.70 -5.73
C LEU A 122 16.02 -5.92 -4.91
N PHE A 123 17.01 -6.57 -5.51
CA PHE A 123 18.27 -6.94 -4.88
C PHE A 123 19.43 -6.28 -5.63
N LEU A 124 20.46 -5.90 -4.89
CA LEU A 124 21.77 -5.57 -5.43
C LEU A 124 22.70 -6.75 -5.18
N LEU A 125 23.26 -7.33 -6.24
CA LEU A 125 24.11 -8.52 -6.18
C LEU A 125 25.53 -8.23 -6.66
N ASP A 126 26.47 -9.05 -6.21
CA ASP A 126 27.81 -9.16 -6.78
C ASP A 126 27.89 -10.20 -7.90
N GLU A 127 29.08 -10.38 -8.45
CA GLU A 127 29.40 -11.34 -9.50
C GLU A 127 29.19 -12.81 -9.12
N ASN A 128 29.09 -13.12 -7.83
CA ASN A 128 28.88 -14.46 -7.28
C ASN A 128 27.43 -14.69 -6.82
N ASP A 129 26.50 -13.82 -7.24
CA ASP A 129 25.11 -13.78 -6.78
C ASP A 129 24.96 -13.57 -5.26
N VAL A 130 25.95 -12.98 -4.58
CA VAL A 130 25.82 -12.60 -3.16
C VAL A 130 25.03 -11.30 -3.04
N ILE A 131 24.02 -11.30 -2.17
CA ILE A 131 23.18 -10.14 -1.88
C ILE A 131 24.01 -9.11 -1.12
N LEU A 132 24.25 -7.96 -1.75
CA LEU A 132 24.91 -6.81 -1.13
C LEU A 132 23.91 -5.93 -0.38
N GLU A 133 22.70 -5.79 -0.94
CA GLU A 133 21.59 -5.07 -0.31
C GLU A 133 20.24 -5.48 -0.91
N LEU A 134 19.16 -5.25 -0.18
CA LEU A 134 17.78 -5.49 -0.61
C LEU A 134 16.98 -4.21 -0.46
N LEU A 135 16.05 -3.93 -1.37
CA LEU A 135 15.16 -2.77 -1.25
C LEU A 135 14.33 -2.83 0.04
N LYS A 136 13.88 -4.03 0.41
CA LYS A 136 13.16 -4.29 1.66
C LYS A 136 13.52 -5.66 2.25
N PRO A 137 13.38 -5.84 3.58
CA PRO A 137 13.58 -7.14 4.22
C PRO A 137 12.73 -8.23 3.57
N SER A 138 13.33 -9.39 3.29
CA SER A 138 12.61 -10.54 2.76
C SER A 138 11.59 -11.05 3.78
N ARG A 139 10.37 -11.29 3.32
CA ARG A 139 9.30 -11.96 4.08
C ARG A 139 9.24 -13.47 3.80
N SER A 140 10.17 -14.01 3.01
CA SER A 140 10.18 -15.43 2.70
C SER A 140 10.67 -16.25 3.90
N HIS A 141 9.86 -17.20 4.37
CA HIS A 141 10.29 -18.18 5.38
C HIS A 141 11.03 -19.38 4.77
N LYS A 142 10.96 -19.56 3.44
CA LYS A 142 11.52 -20.71 2.73
C LYS A 142 12.90 -20.44 2.10
N ARG A 143 13.27 -19.16 1.94
CA ARG A 143 14.52 -18.73 1.30
C ARG A 143 15.29 -17.79 2.19
N ASN A 144 16.59 -17.98 2.33
CA ASN A 144 17.44 -17.17 3.21
C ASN A 144 17.97 -15.91 2.52
N LEU A 145 17.06 -15.03 2.11
CA LEU A 145 17.37 -13.81 1.38
C LEU A 145 17.74 -12.68 2.34
N LYS A 146 19.05 -12.51 2.58
CA LYS A 146 19.62 -11.46 3.42
C LYS A 146 21.01 -11.06 2.93
N VAL A 147 21.47 -9.88 3.34
CA VAL A 147 22.80 -9.36 3.00
C VAL A 147 23.89 -10.37 3.38
N GLY A 148 24.87 -10.54 2.50
CA GLY A 148 25.99 -11.47 2.64
C GLY A 148 25.64 -12.94 2.34
N ARG A 149 24.40 -13.26 1.95
CA ARG A 149 24.01 -14.60 1.49
C ARG A 149 23.88 -14.63 -0.01
N ARG A 150 24.17 -15.80 -0.59
CA ARG A 150 23.90 -16.06 -2.00
C ARG A 150 22.39 -16.00 -2.25
N TYR A 151 22.01 -15.35 -3.33
CA TYR A 151 20.64 -15.25 -3.79
C TYR A 151 20.07 -16.64 -4.12
N GLU A 152 18.87 -16.89 -3.62
CA GLU A 152 18.12 -18.12 -3.86
C GLU A 152 16.95 -17.82 -4.79
N LYS A 153 16.95 -18.43 -5.99
CA LYS A 153 15.88 -18.25 -6.98
C LYS A 153 14.49 -18.59 -6.42
N PRO A 154 13.40 -18.02 -6.98
CA PRO A 154 12.06 -18.34 -6.52
C PRO A 154 11.75 -19.84 -6.65
N LEU A 155 10.87 -20.32 -5.78
CA LEU A 155 10.36 -21.69 -5.86
C LEU A 155 9.40 -21.77 -7.05
N LYS A 156 9.55 -22.80 -7.89
CA LYS A 156 8.65 -23.02 -9.02
C LYS A 156 7.21 -23.16 -8.52
N HIS A 157 6.33 -22.30 -9.03
CA HIS A 157 4.89 -22.48 -8.87
C HIS A 157 4.41 -23.39 -10.00
N PHE A 158 3.94 -24.60 -9.66
CA PHE A 158 3.25 -25.45 -10.62
C PHE A 158 1.84 -24.91 -10.83
N GLY A 159 1.45 -24.71 -12.09
CA GLY A 159 0.09 -24.32 -12.47
C GLY A 159 -0.09 -22.85 -12.89
N GLU A 160 0.88 -22.24 -13.59
CA GLU A 160 0.59 -20.97 -14.27
C GLU A 160 -0.49 -21.22 -15.33
N ARG A 161 -1.68 -20.66 -15.08
CA ARG A 161 -2.78 -20.62 -16.03
C ARG A 161 -2.32 -19.76 -17.21
N LEU A 162 -2.63 -20.17 -18.44
CA LEU A 162 -2.46 -19.30 -19.60
C LEU A 162 -3.38 -18.09 -19.41
N GLU A 163 -2.83 -17.00 -18.90
CA GLU A 163 -3.52 -15.72 -18.79
C GLU A 163 -3.44 -15.01 -20.14
N ALA A 164 -4.53 -14.35 -20.54
CA ALA A 164 -4.55 -13.54 -21.75
C ALA A 164 -3.52 -12.40 -21.62
N LEU A 165 -2.73 -12.18 -22.68
CA LEU A 165 -1.79 -11.07 -22.74
C LEU A 165 -2.54 -9.75 -22.69
N ARG A 166 -2.27 -8.93 -21.68
CA ARG A 166 -2.89 -7.59 -21.54
C ARG A 166 -2.14 -6.53 -22.33
N PHE A 167 -0.85 -6.74 -22.56
CA PHE A 167 0.04 -5.79 -23.22
C PHE A 167 0.64 -6.42 -24.45
N LEU A 168 0.53 -5.74 -25.58
CA LEU A 168 1.11 -6.19 -26.84
C LEU A 168 2.11 -5.15 -27.35
N PRO A 169 3.17 -5.57 -28.06
CA PRO A 169 3.99 -4.63 -28.81
C PRO A 169 3.11 -3.79 -29.75
N SER A 170 3.06 -2.48 -29.52
CA SER A 170 2.31 -1.53 -30.34
C SER A 170 3.14 -0.27 -30.57
N GLY A 171 2.69 0.62 -31.46
CA GLY A 171 3.43 1.84 -31.83
C GLY A 171 3.76 2.78 -30.67
N LEU A 172 2.96 2.78 -29.59
CA LEU A 172 3.20 3.59 -28.39
C LEU A 172 4.18 2.95 -27.39
N GLY A 173 4.64 1.72 -27.65
CA GLY A 173 5.45 0.93 -26.72
C GLY A 173 4.62 0.19 -25.67
N VAL A 174 5.19 -0.87 -25.11
CA VAL A 174 4.53 -1.70 -24.08
C VAL A 174 4.53 -0.98 -22.74
N SER A 175 5.60 -0.25 -22.45
CA SER A 175 5.78 0.54 -21.25
C SER A 175 4.67 1.59 -21.05
N SER A 176 4.21 2.26 -22.12
CA SER A 176 3.10 3.23 -22.06
C SER A 176 1.75 2.57 -21.72
N GLN A 177 1.50 1.36 -22.27
CA GLN A 177 0.30 0.58 -21.95
C GLN A 177 0.31 0.12 -20.49
N ILE A 178 1.46 -0.31 -19.98
CA ILE A 178 1.64 -0.68 -18.57
C ILE A 178 1.40 0.53 -17.68
N GLU A 179 2.01 1.68 -17.98
CA GLU A 179 1.82 2.91 -17.22
C GLU A 179 0.32 3.28 -17.12
N THR A 180 -0.35 3.36 -18.27
CA THR A 180 -1.79 3.69 -18.34
C THR A 180 -2.69 2.69 -17.61
N TYR A 181 -2.37 1.39 -17.68
CA TYR A 181 -3.14 0.35 -17.00
C TYR A 181 -2.99 0.44 -15.47
N TYR A 182 -1.75 0.57 -14.99
CA TYR A 182 -1.50 0.61 -13.56
C TYR A 182 -1.88 1.95 -12.92
N ASP A 183 -1.89 3.05 -13.67
CA ASP A 183 -2.38 4.33 -13.17
C ASP A 183 -3.89 4.30 -12.95
N ARG A 184 -4.65 3.67 -13.85
CA ARG A 184 -6.08 3.40 -13.65
C ARG A 184 -6.33 2.52 -12.42
N LEU A 185 -5.56 1.45 -12.26
CA LEU A 185 -5.70 0.58 -11.08
C LEU A 185 -5.29 1.28 -9.77
N ASN A 186 -4.28 2.14 -9.80
CA ASN A 186 -3.86 2.91 -8.62
C ASN A 186 -4.94 3.91 -8.21
N ALA A 187 -5.55 4.62 -9.17
CA ALA A 187 -6.64 5.55 -8.89
C ALA A 187 -7.81 4.84 -8.21
N ALA A 188 -8.29 3.74 -8.81
CA ALA A 188 -9.38 2.93 -8.24
C ALA A 188 -9.04 2.37 -6.85
N GLN A 189 -7.79 1.95 -6.61
CA GLN A 189 -7.37 1.45 -5.30
C GLN A 189 -7.31 2.57 -4.25
N VAL A 190 -6.78 3.74 -4.61
CA VAL A 190 -6.70 4.89 -3.70
C VAL A 190 -8.11 5.33 -3.30
N GLU A 191 -9.03 5.43 -4.27
CA GLU A 191 -10.44 5.73 -4.01
C GLU A 191 -11.06 4.70 -3.06
N GLY A 192 -10.92 3.40 -3.34
CA GLY A 192 -11.45 2.34 -2.47
C GLY A 192 -10.82 2.29 -1.06
N GLU A 193 -9.54 2.63 -0.92
CA GLU A 193 -8.86 2.74 0.38
C GLU A 193 -9.36 3.94 1.18
N GLU A 194 -9.53 5.11 0.55
CA GLU A 194 -10.09 6.30 1.17
C GLU A 194 -11.52 6.09 1.64
N GLU A 195 -12.35 5.45 0.82
CA GLU A 195 -13.72 5.07 1.17
C GLU A 195 -13.75 4.08 2.34
N SER A 196 -12.93 3.03 2.28
CA SER A 196 -12.81 2.04 3.36
C SER A 196 -12.36 2.69 4.67
N ARG A 197 -11.41 3.64 4.60
CA ARG A 197 -10.95 4.41 5.76
C ARG A 197 -12.08 5.27 6.31
N ARG A 198 -12.78 6.02 5.47
CA ARG A 198 -13.90 6.88 5.87
C ARG A 198 -15.03 6.06 6.51
N ARG A 199 -15.35 4.90 5.95
CA ARG A 199 -16.33 3.96 6.49
C ARG A 199 -15.90 3.43 7.86
N ARG A 200 -14.62 3.09 8.04
CA ARG A 200 -14.07 2.64 9.33
C ARG A 200 -14.15 3.73 10.40
N GLU A 201 -13.78 4.97 10.04
CA GLU A 201 -13.85 6.12 10.94
C GLU A 201 -15.30 6.41 11.39
N LEU A 202 -16.26 6.35 10.46
CA LEU A 202 -17.68 6.50 10.78
C LEU A 202 -18.21 5.38 11.68
N ARG A 203 -17.84 4.12 11.43
CA ARG A 203 -18.21 2.99 12.30
C ARG A 203 -17.68 3.18 13.73
N ILE A 204 -16.44 3.61 13.88
CA ILE A 204 -15.85 3.90 15.19
C ILE A 204 -16.60 5.04 15.89
N ALA A 205 -16.96 6.09 15.15
CA ALA A 205 -17.73 7.22 15.70
C ALA A 205 -19.13 6.79 16.16
N VAL A 206 -19.87 6.05 15.34
CA VAL A 206 -21.19 5.49 15.69
C VAL A 206 -21.09 4.61 16.93
N GLN A 207 -20.12 3.71 16.99
CA GLN A 207 -19.93 2.83 18.15
C GLN A 207 -19.61 3.61 19.42
N ARG A 208 -18.78 4.65 19.33
CA ARG A 208 -18.43 5.51 20.47
C ARG A 208 -19.65 6.27 20.98
N GLU A 209 -20.42 6.88 20.09
CA GLU A 209 -21.61 7.66 20.46
C GLU A 209 -22.73 6.76 21.00
N SER A 210 -22.92 5.57 20.43
CA SER A 210 -23.87 4.57 20.93
C SER A 210 -23.53 4.12 22.36
N ARG A 211 -22.24 3.84 22.65
CA ARG A 211 -21.79 3.49 24.00
C ARG A 211 -22.00 4.64 25.00
N LEU A 212 -21.71 5.87 24.59
CA LEU A 212 -21.93 7.05 25.45
C LEU A 212 -23.42 7.27 25.71
N LEU A 213 -24.26 7.08 24.70
CA LEU A 213 -25.71 7.17 24.84
C LEU A 213 -26.23 6.11 25.82
N GLN A 214 -25.74 4.86 25.72
CA GLN A 214 -26.10 3.79 26.66
C GLN A 214 -25.70 4.14 28.10
N ALA A 215 -24.46 4.61 28.31
CA ALA A 215 -24.00 5.02 29.63
C ALA A 215 -24.87 6.15 30.23
N LEU A 216 -25.29 7.13 29.42
CA LEU A 216 -26.18 8.19 29.89
C LEU A 216 -27.60 7.70 30.18
N PHE A 217 -28.08 6.68 29.47
CA PHE A 217 -29.35 6.03 29.81
C PHE A 217 -29.26 5.30 31.15
N ASP A 218 -28.15 4.61 31.40
CA ASP A 218 -27.91 3.93 32.66
C ASP A 218 -27.81 4.95 33.82
N ASP A 219 -27.06 6.05 33.63
CA ASP A 219 -26.98 7.17 34.57
C ASP A 219 -28.36 7.79 34.83
N LEU A 220 -29.16 7.98 33.79
CA LEU A 220 -30.50 8.57 33.92
C LEU A 220 -31.42 7.66 34.74
N LYS A 221 -31.34 6.34 34.51
CA LYS A 221 -32.11 5.35 35.27
C LYS A 221 -31.74 5.39 36.76
N GLU A 222 -30.45 5.43 37.08
CA GLU A 222 -29.97 5.55 38.47
C GLU A 222 -30.48 6.85 39.12
N GLN A 223 -30.47 7.97 38.38
CA GLN A 223 -30.97 9.25 38.86
C GLN A 223 -32.50 9.23 39.11
N GLU A 224 -33.28 8.59 38.23
CA GLU A 224 -34.74 8.45 38.39
C GLU A 224 -35.09 7.52 39.55
N GLU A 225 -34.34 6.44 39.77
CA GLU A 225 -34.47 5.57 40.95
C GLU A 225 -34.14 6.33 42.25
N ALA A 226 -33.08 7.15 42.24
CA ALA A 226 -32.73 8.01 43.36
C ALA A 226 -33.84 9.03 43.69
N GLN A 227 -34.49 9.59 42.66
CA GLN A 227 -35.62 10.48 42.83
C GLN A 227 -36.82 9.76 43.47
N ARG A 228 -37.17 8.55 43.02
CA ARG A 228 -38.26 7.76 43.62
C ARG A 228 -38.02 7.46 45.11
N LYS A 229 -36.79 7.09 45.48
CA LYS A 229 -36.43 6.85 46.89
C LYS A 229 -36.56 8.10 47.76
N LEU A 230 -36.30 9.29 47.19
CA LEU A 230 -36.55 10.56 47.88
C LEU A 230 -38.05 10.82 48.09
N GLU A 231 -38.89 10.42 47.15
CA GLU A 231 -40.35 10.58 47.19
C GLU A 231 -41.00 9.58 48.18
N GLU A 232 -40.44 8.38 48.34
CA GLU A 232 -40.91 7.33 49.27
C GLU A 232 -40.71 7.69 50.76
N GLY A 233 -39.74 8.57 51.06
CA GLY A 233 -39.66 9.29 52.34
C GLY A 233 -39.43 8.43 53.58
N ASP A 234 -38.25 7.80 53.70
CA ASP A 234 -37.71 7.30 54.98
C ASP A 234 -36.20 7.00 54.87
N LEU A 235 -35.37 8.04 54.85
CA LEU A 235 -33.93 7.92 54.58
C LEU A 235 -33.07 8.73 55.57
N PRO A 236 -31.87 8.25 55.94
CA PRO A 236 -30.91 9.03 56.71
C PRO A 236 -30.54 10.36 56.01
N LEU A 237 -30.21 11.38 56.80
CA LEU A 237 -29.93 12.74 56.30
C LEU A 237 -28.80 12.77 55.24
N ALA A 238 -27.72 12.02 55.48
CA ALA A 238 -26.57 11.93 54.57
C ALA A 238 -26.92 11.27 53.22
N GLU A 239 -27.84 10.30 53.23
CA GLU A 239 -28.30 9.62 52.02
C GLU A 239 -29.25 10.52 51.23
N THR A 240 -30.11 11.25 51.92
CA THR A 240 -31.02 12.24 51.34
C THR A 240 -30.27 13.34 50.57
N GLU A 241 -29.18 13.89 51.12
CA GLU A 241 -28.37 14.89 50.43
C GLU A 241 -27.69 14.34 49.16
N ARG A 242 -27.19 13.11 49.22
CA ARG A 242 -26.57 12.43 48.07
C ARG A 242 -27.57 12.23 46.94
N LEU A 243 -28.76 11.70 47.26
CA LEU A 243 -29.81 11.45 46.26
C LEU A 243 -30.34 12.74 45.65
N LYS A 244 -30.47 13.84 46.43
CA LYS A 244 -30.88 15.15 45.91
C LYS A 244 -29.91 15.69 44.85
N ARG A 245 -28.59 15.53 45.08
CA ARG A 245 -27.55 15.91 44.11
C ARG A 245 -27.64 15.09 42.81
N LEU A 246 -28.01 13.81 42.89
CA LEU A 246 -28.22 12.95 41.72
C LEU A 246 -29.49 13.35 40.96
N ALA A 247 -30.61 13.54 41.65
CA ALA A 247 -31.88 13.94 41.04
C ALA A 247 -31.81 15.31 40.33
N THR A 248 -31.02 16.25 40.85
CA THR A 248 -30.83 17.59 40.24
C THR A 248 -30.15 17.50 38.86
N ARG A 249 -29.44 16.41 38.54
CA ARG A 249 -28.76 16.21 37.25
C ARG A 249 -29.67 15.70 36.13
N ILE A 250 -30.88 15.22 36.46
CA ILE A 250 -31.82 14.63 35.49
C ILE A 250 -32.08 15.51 34.26
N PRO A 251 -32.41 16.82 34.39
CA PRO A 251 -32.69 17.65 33.23
C PRO A 251 -31.50 17.76 32.28
N TYR A 252 -30.30 17.86 32.84
CA TYR A 252 -29.05 17.93 32.08
C TYR A 252 -28.76 16.60 31.36
N THR A 253 -28.92 15.47 32.05
CA THR A 253 -28.74 14.14 31.44
C THR A 253 -29.71 13.92 30.28
N LYS A 254 -30.99 14.30 30.45
CA LYS A 254 -32.03 14.20 29.40
C LYS A 254 -31.69 15.05 28.17
N GLU A 255 -31.25 16.30 28.37
CA GLU A 255 -30.84 17.17 27.27
C GLU A 255 -29.62 16.61 26.52
N ARG A 256 -28.63 16.09 27.26
CA ARG A 256 -27.42 15.48 26.68
C ARG A 256 -27.76 14.25 25.85
N ILE A 257 -28.65 13.39 26.33
CA ILE A 257 -29.19 12.24 25.58
C ILE A 257 -29.84 12.70 24.27
N ALA A 258 -30.71 13.72 24.31
CA ALA A 258 -31.40 14.22 23.12
C ALA A 258 -30.42 14.74 22.05
N ARG A 259 -29.40 15.50 22.46
CA ARG A 259 -28.34 15.99 21.56
C ARG A 259 -27.55 14.84 20.94
N LEU A 260 -27.21 13.82 21.74
CA LEU A 260 -26.46 12.66 21.27
C LEU A 260 -27.27 11.77 20.34
N LYS A 261 -28.58 11.57 20.59
CA LYS A 261 -29.48 10.86 19.66
C LYS A 261 -29.47 11.50 18.27
N LYS A 262 -29.64 12.82 18.21
CA LYS A 262 -29.63 13.56 16.94
C LYS A 262 -28.28 13.47 16.22
N ARG A 263 -27.17 13.43 16.98
CA ARG A 263 -25.83 13.24 16.41
C ARG A 263 -25.65 11.81 15.90
N LEU A 264 -26.08 10.81 16.66
CA LEU A 264 -26.00 9.41 16.29
C LEU A 264 -26.81 9.13 15.01
N GLU A 265 -28.04 9.62 14.94
CA GLU A 265 -28.90 9.50 13.75
C GLU A 265 -28.24 10.10 12.49
N ARG A 266 -27.57 11.25 12.61
CA ARG A 266 -26.80 11.84 11.50
C ARG A 266 -25.65 10.94 11.06
N LEU A 267 -24.90 10.37 12.00
CA LEU A 267 -23.77 9.49 11.70
C LEU A 267 -24.24 8.15 11.10
N GLU A 268 -25.35 7.59 11.60
CA GLU A 268 -25.96 6.37 11.07
C GLU A 268 -26.50 6.60 9.65
N ASN A 269 -27.13 7.74 9.38
CA ASN A 269 -27.57 8.09 8.03
C ASN A 269 -26.38 8.29 7.08
N GLN A 270 -25.28 8.93 7.53
CA GLN A 270 -24.05 9.03 6.75
C GLN A 270 -23.45 7.65 6.44
N LEU A 271 -23.44 6.74 7.41
CA LEU A 271 -22.95 5.38 7.22
C LEU A 271 -23.84 4.59 6.24
N ARG A 272 -25.17 4.68 6.36
CA ARG A 272 -26.11 4.04 5.42
C ARG A 272 -25.96 4.54 3.99
N MET A 273 -25.77 5.85 3.79
CA MET A 273 -25.53 6.42 2.47
C MET A 273 -24.24 5.88 1.85
N GLN A 274 -23.20 5.68 2.67
CA GLN A 274 -21.94 5.07 2.22
C GLN A 274 -22.01 3.56 1.99
N ASP A 275 -22.89 2.85 2.70
CA ASP A 275 -23.12 1.43 2.45
C ASP A 275 -23.91 1.25 1.13
N ALA A 276 -24.91 2.09 0.88
CA ALA A 276 -25.71 2.05 -0.36
C ALA A 276 -24.91 2.39 -1.63
N THR A 277 -23.93 3.30 -1.56
CA THR A 277 -23.06 3.60 -2.70
C THR A 277 -22.06 2.47 -2.99
N GLY A 278 -21.59 1.76 -1.95
CA GLY A 278 -20.65 0.65 -2.12
C GLY A 278 -21.27 -0.62 -2.71
N ASP A 279 -22.56 -0.86 -2.49
CA ASP A 279 -23.27 -2.03 -3.07
C ASP A 279 -23.65 -1.81 -4.54
N ALA A 280 -23.89 -0.56 -4.97
CA ALA A 280 -24.18 -0.24 -6.37
C ALA A 280 -22.97 -0.47 -7.30
N GLU A 281 -21.76 -0.17 -6.84
CA GLU A 281 -20.52 -0.37 -7.61
C GLU A 281 -20.03 -1.83 -7.62
N GLY A 282 -20.46 -2.65 -6.65
CA GLY A 282 -20.15 -4.08 -6.57
C GLY A 282 -20.98 -4.99 -7.48
N THR A 283 -22.01 -4.45 -8.16
CA THR A 283 -22.95 -5.25 -8.97
C THR A 283 -22.73 -5.10 -10.49
N GLU A 284 -21.78 -4.27 -10.93
CA GLU A 284 -21.41 -4.09 -12.35
C GLU A 284 -20.01 -4.63 -12.72
N ALA A 285 -19.40 -5.48 -11.88
CA ALA A 285 -18.11 -6.15 -12.15
C ALA A 285 -18.25 -7.63 -12.52
#